data_AF-A0A9X2W5K0-F1
#
_entry.id   AF-A0A9X2W5K0-F1
#
_cell.length_a   1.000
_cell.length_b   1.000
_cell.length_c   1.000
_cell.angle_alpha   90.00
_cell.angle_beta   90.00
_cell.angle_gamma   90.00
#
_symmetry.space_group_name_H-M   'P 1'
#
loop_
_entity.id
_entity.type
_entity.pdbx_description
1 polymer ?
#
loop_
_entity_poly.entity_id
_entity_poly.type
_entity_poly.pdbx_seq_one_letter_code
_entity_poly.pdbx_strand_id
1 'polypeptide(L)'
;MDVKVALMISLLAFPALAKESNNNSQNYNLENFALSMCLAKGFSDNEVKKDAFSAVNAYVELGSYPAEAYEEADNLIKEFLAKKYVGKNRNSEFIVMKCIDASRSKELKKIEQKYAY
;
A
#
# COMPACT_ATOMS: atom_id res chain seq x y z
N MET A 1 -11.65 11.01 52.26
CA MET A 1 -11.35 10.68 50.85
C MET A 1 -11.52 9.18 50.73
N ASP A 2 -12.73 8.78 50.34
CA ASP A 2 -13.23 7.41 50.47
C ASP A 2 -12.51 6.45 49.52
N VAL A 3 -12.25 5.23 49.99
CA VAL A 3 -11.71 4.10 49.21
C VAL A 3 -12.50 3.86 47.91
N LYS A 4 -13.77 4.31 47.86
CA LYS A 4 -14.63 4.29 46.67
C LYS A 4 -14.11 5.18 45.51
N VAL A 5 -13.37 6.25 45.79
CA VAL A 5 -12.85 7.17 44.75
C VAL A 5 -11.58 6.60 44.10
N ALA A 6 -10.79 5.82 44.84
CA ALA A 6 -9.57 5.21 44.31
C ALA A 6 -9.84 4.09 43.29
N LEU A 7 -11.02 3.46 43.34
CA LEU A 7 -11.36 2.32 42.48
C LEU A 7 -11.87 2.72 41.09
N MET A 8 -12.29 3.97 40.89
CA MET A 8 -12.85 4.43 39.61
C MET A 8 -11.82 4.97 38.62
N ILE A 9 -10.59 5.23 39.05
CA ILE A 9 -9.55 5.86 38.19
C ILE A 9 -8.71 4.81 37.43
N SER A 10 -8.85 3.52 37.76
CA SER A 10 -8.08 2.43 37.12
C SER A 10 -8.59 1.98 35.75
N LEU A 11 -9.64 2.59 35.20
CA LEU A 11 -10.34 2.11 33.99
C LEU A 11 -10.05 2.90 32.70
N LEU A 12 -9.16 3.89 32.72
CA LEU A 12 -8.83 4.68 31.53
C LEU A 12 -7.34 4.54 31.19
N ALA A 13 -7.10 3.96 30.01
CA ALA A 13 -5.86 3.97 29.22
C ALA A 13 -5.08 2.65 29.15
N PHE A 14 -5.69 1.63 28.57
CA PHE A 14 -4.97 0.85 27.56
C PHE A 14 -5.43 1.38 26.20
N PRO A 15 -4.60 2.12 25.44
CA PRO A 15 -4.84 2.19 24.01
C PRO A 15 -4.67 0.76 23.51
N ALA A 16 -5.79 0.07 23.28
CA ALA A 16 -5.78 -1.17 22.53
C ALA A 16 -5.30 -0.81 21.12
N LEU A 17 -3.99 -0.92 20.89
CA LEU A 17 -3.46 -0.99 19.55
C LEU A 17 -3.96 -2.33 19.01
N ALA A 18 -5.14 -2.29 18.38
CA ALA A 18 -5.71 -3.44 17.70
C ALA A 18 -4.80 -3.75 16.51
N LYS A 19 -3.73 -4.52 16.75
CA LYS A 19 -3.03 -5.22 15.68
C LYS A 19 -3.97 -6.32 15.23
N GLU A 20 -4.63 -6.11 14.11
CA GLU A 20 -5.45 -7.13 13.48
C GLU A 20 -4.55 -8.33 13.15
N SER A 21 -4.61 -9.35 14.01
CA SER A 21 -3.90 -10.61 13.82
C SER A 21 -4.66 -11.43 12.77
N ASN A 22 -4.46 -11.07 11.50
CA ASN A 22 -5.02 -11.84 10.41
C ASN A 22 -4.20 -13.13 10.24
N ASN A 23 -4.66 -14.21 10.90
CA ASN A 23 -4.07 -15.56 10.86
C ASN A 23 -4.21 -16.28 9.50
N ASN A 24 -4.41 -15.51 8.43
CA ASN A 24 -4.23 -15.91 7.04
C ASN A 24 -3.20 -14.94 6.46
N SER A 25 -1.90 -15.17 6.73
CA SER A 25 -0.85 -14.16 6.47
C SER A 25 -0.50 -14.05 4.98
N GLN A 26 -1.47 -13.72 4.15
CA GLN A 26 -1.20 -13.19 2.82
C GLN A 26 -0.53 -11.82 3.03
N ASN A 27 0.81 -11.82 2.92
CA ASN A 27 1.61 -10.60 2.96
C ASN A 27 1.45 -9.91 1.60
N TYR A 28 0.68 -8.82 1.59
CA TYR A 28 0.40 -8.01 0.39
C TYR A 28 1.34 -6.80 0.26
N ASN A 29 2.48 -6.79 0.94
CA ASN A 29 3.29 -5.58 1.05
C ASN A 29 3.86 -5.14 -0.32
N LEU A 30 4.18 -6.06 -1.23
CA LEU A 30 4.66 -5.67 -2.56
C LEU A 30 3.52 -5.17 -3.47
N GLU A 31 2.33 -5.78 -3.38
CA GLU A 31 1.12 -5.30 -4.06
C GLU A 31 0.70 -3.92 -3.56
N ASN A 32 0.71 -3.72 -2.24
CA ASN A 32 0.37 -2.44 -1.63
C ASN A 32 1.42 -1.38 -1.94
N PHE A 33 2.71 -1.72 -1.90
CA PHE A 33 3.77 -0.85 -2.42
C PHE A 33 3.50 -0.45 -3.88
N ALA A 34 3.18 -1.41 -4.74
CA ALA A 34 2.97 -1.15 -6.16
C ALA A 34 1.77 -0.25 -6.42
N LEU A 35 0.66 -0.46 -5.70
CA LEU A 35 -0.52 0.39 -5.77
C LEU A 35 -0.18 1.82 -5.31
N SER A 36 0.42 1.98 -4.14
CA SER A 36 0.76 3.29 -3.57
C SER A 36 1.77 4.04 -4.43
N MET A 37 2.81 3.37 -4.91
CA MET A 37 3.83 3.98 -5.79
C MET A 37 3.21 4.40 -7.13
N CYS A 38 2.31 3.59 -7.69
CA CYS A 38 1.60 3.95 -8.91
C CYS A 38 0.72 5.20 -8.72
N LEU A 39 -0.03 5.29 -7.62
CA LEU A 39 -0.84 6.47 -7.31
C LEU A 39 0.05 7.71 -7.12
N ALA A 40 1.16 7.57 -6.40
CA ALA A 40 2.10 8.67 -6.16
C ALA A 40 2.75 9.22 -7.46
N LYS A 41 3.00 8.36 -8.45
CA LYS A 41 3.54 8.78 -9.76
C LYS A 41 2.47 9.23 -10.74
N GLY A 42 1.28 8.63 -10.67
CA GLY A 42 0.21 8.84 -11.64
C GLY A 42 -0.52 10.17 -11.44
N PHE A 43 -0.66 10.62 -10.19
CA PHE A 43 -1.31 11.90 -9.87
C PHE A 43 -0.30 13.04 -9.79
N SER A 44 -0.65 14.18 -10.39
CA SER A 44 0.08 15.45 -10.26
C SER A 44 -0.30 16.25 -9.01
N ASP A 45 -1.40 15.87 -8.35
CA ASP A 45 -1.87 16.48 -7.12
C ASP A 45 -0.91 16.22 -5.94
N ASN A 46 -0.55 17.28 -5.21
CA ASN A 46 0.44 17.19 -4.14
C ASN A 46 -0.06 16.46 -2.89
N GLU A 47 -1.36 16.48 -2.60
CA GLU A 47 -1.93 15.82 -1.43
C GLU A 47 -1.93 14.31 -1.64
N VAL A 48 -2.49 13.85 -2.76
CA VAL A 48 -2.53 12.43 -3.13
C VAL A 48 -1.12 11.87 -3.25
N LYS A 49 -0.22 12.60 -3.90
CA LYS A 49 1.17 12.18 -4.06
C LYS A 49 1.88 12.01 -2.72
N LYS A 50 1.75 12.97 -1.81
CA LYS A 50 2.42 12.94 -0.51
C LYS A 50 1.92 11.81 0.37
N ASP A 51 0.60 11.62 0.42
CA ASP A 51 0.00 10.55 1.22
C ASP A 51 0.37 9.17 0.67
N ALA A 52 0.21 8.99 -0.65
CA ALA A 52 0.58 7.74 -1.31
C ALA A 52 2.07 7.41 -1.15
N PHE A 53 2.97 8.41 -1.20
CA PHE A 53 4.39 8.20 -0.95
C PHE A 53 4.71 7.86 0.51
N SER A 54 3.90 8.33 1.47
CA SER A 54 4.01 7.92 2.87
C SER A 54 3.65 6.44 3.04
N ALA A 55 2.61 5.98 2.33
CA ALA A 55 2.26 4.56 2.27
C ALA A 55 3.34 3.70 1.61
N VAL A 56 3.97 4.18 0.52
CA VAL A 56 5.13 3.52 -0.10
C VAL A 56 6.20 3.20 0.93
N ASN A 57 6.61 4.20 1.72
CA ASN A 57 7.63 4.02 2.74
C ASN A 57 7.20 2.97 3.79
N ALA A 58 5.94 3.05 4.25
CA ALA A 58 5.42 2.06 5.21
C ALA A 58 5.44 0.63 4.68
N TYR A 59 5.07 0.40 3.41
CA TYR A 59 5.08 -0.95 2.82
C TYR A 59 6.48 -1.48 2.48
N VAL A 60 7.47 -0.59 2.31
CA VAL A 60 8.88 -0.98 2.28
C VAL A 60 9.33 -1.45 3.66
N GLU A 61 9.04 -0.68 4.72
CA GLU A 61 9.41 -1.03 6.10
C GLU A 61 8.74 -2.31 6.62
N LEU A 62 7.48 -2.53 6.25
CA LEU A 62 6.72 -3.72 6.64
C LEU A 62 7.07 -4.96 5.79
N GLY A 63 7.59 -4.76 4.58
CA GLY A 63 7.87 -5.83 3.64
C GLY A 63 9.18 -6.56 3.95
N SER A 64 9.31 -7.77 3.42
CA SER A 64 10.49 -8.62 3.57
C SER A 64 11.24 -8.83 2.26
N TYR A 65 10.85 -8.10 1.21
CA TYR A 65 11.48 -8.21 -0.10
C TYR A 65 12.79 -7.40 -0.14
N PRO A 66 13.76 -7.79 -0.97
CA PRO A 66 14.98 -7.03 -1.15
C PRO A 66 14.72 -5.78 -2.01
N ALA A 67 15.65 -4.81 -1.99
CA ALA A 67 15.51 -3.54 -2.70
C ALA A 67 15.23 -3.72 -4.21
N GLU A 68 15.83 -4.75 -4.82
CA GLU A 68 15.68 -5.10 -6.23
C GLU A 68 14.24 -5.46 -6.60
N ALA A 69 13.48 -6.07 -5.69
CA ALA A 69 12.07 -6.38 -5.93
C ALA A 69 11.22 -5.10 -6.03
N TYR A 70 11.50 -4.13 -5.17
CA TYR A 70 10.83 -2.82 -5.19
C TYR A 70 11.23 -2.00 -6.42
N GLU A 71 12.48 -2.07 -6.85
CA GLU A 71 12.95 -1.43 -8.09
C GLU A 71 12.28 -2.03 -9.33
N GLU A 72 12.20 -3.37 -9.43
CA GLU A 72 11.55 -4.04 -10.54
C GLU A 72 10.04 -3.74 -10.57
N ALA A 73 9.38 -3.69 -9.40
CA ALA A 73 7.99 -3.25 -9.29
C ALA A 73 7.81 -1.78 -9.70
N ASP A 74 8.74 -0.87 -9.35
CA ASP A 74 8.71 0.53 -9.77
C ASP A 74 8.77 0.69 -11.30
N ASN A 75 9.58 -0.14 -11.96
CA ASN A 75 9.67 -0.15 -13.41
C ASN A 75 8.40 -0.68 -14.06
N LEU A 76 7.83 -1.78 -13.54
CA LEU A 76 6.54 -2.29 -13.99
C LEU A 76 5.42 -1.24 -13.88
N ILE A 77 5.40 -0.46 -12.81
CA ILE A 77 4.42 0.62 -12.60
C ILE A 77 4.50 1.68 -13.69
N LYS A 78 5.72 2.09 -14.08
CA LYS A 78 5.93 3.07 -15.17
C LYS A 78 5.35 2.54 -16.48
N GLU A 79 5.52 1.25 -16.77
CA GLU A 79 4.94 0.61 -17.95
C GLU A 79 3.41 0.65 -17.93
N PHE A 80 2.79 0.35 -16.80
CA PHE A 80 1.33 0.41 -16.66
C PHE A 80 0.78 1.84 -16.77
N LEU A 81 1.45 2.82 -16.18
CA LEU A 81 1.05 4.23 -16.28
C LEU A 81 1.10 4.74 -17.73
N ALA A 82 2.05 4.25 -18.54
CA ALA A 82 2.20 4.59 -19.95
C ALA A 82 1.13 3.96 -20.87
N LYS A 83 0.39 2.94 -20.42
CA LYS A 83 -0.66 2.30 -21.24
C LYS A 83 -1.78 3.28 -21.55
N LYS A 84 -2.35 3.20 -22.75
CA LYS A 84 -3.56 3.94 -23.12
C LYS A 84 -4.80 3.12 -22.75
N TYR A 85 -5.59 3.62 -21.82
CA TYR A 85 -6.85 3.02 -21.41
C TYR A 85 -8.00 3.77 -22.07
N VAL A 86 -9.04 3.04 -22.47
CA VAL A 86 -10.24 3.61 -23.10
C VAL A 86 -11.46 3.11 -22.35
N GLY A 87 -12.30 4.05 -21.92
CA GLY A 87 -13.59 3.76 -21.31
C GLY A 87 -14.69 4.64 -21.88
N LYS A 88 -15.88 4.59 -21.27
CA LYS A 88 -17.03 5.40 -21.69
C LYS A 88 -16.72 6.91 -21.62
N ASN A 89 -15.96 7.34 -20.62
CA ASN A 89 -15.40 8.69 -20.57
C ASN A 89 -14.02 8.71 -21.25
N ARG A 90 -13.96 9.17 -22.50
CA ARG A 90 -12.73 9.13 -23.31
C ARG A 90 -11.63 10.11 -22.87
N ASN A 91 -11.94 11.07 -21.99
CA ASN A 91 -11.01 12.10 -21.54
C ASN A 91 -10.33 11.77 -20.20
N SER A 92 -10.63 10.61 -19.60
CA SER A 92 -9.99 10.19 -18.36
C SER A 92 -8.65 9.53 -18.63
N GLU A 93 -7.65 9.82 -17.79
CA GLU A 93 -6.34 9.15 -17.81
C GLU A 93 -6.38 7.73 -17.22
N PHE A 94 -7.47 7.38 -16.52
CA PHE A 94 -7.69 6.08 -15.88
C PHE A 94 -6.55 5.66 -14.92
N ILE A 95 -5.86 6.62 -14.29
CA ILE A 95 -4.72 6.37 -13.39
C ILE A 95 -5.05 5.29 -12.36
N VAL A 96 -6.17 5.43 -11.64
CA VAL A 96 -6.58 4.45 -10.60
C VAL A 96 -6.75 3.05 -11.19
N MET A 97 -7.35 2.93 -12.38
CA MET A 97 -7.55 1.62 -13.03
C MET A 97 -6.21 1.00 -13.42
N LYS A 98 -5.30 1.79 -14.01
CA LYS A 98 -3.93 1.35 -14.33
C LYS A 98 -3.19 0.86 -13.08
N CYS A 99 -3.35 1.56 -11.95
CA CYS A 99 -2.69 1.20 -10.70
C CYS A 99 -3.26 -0.07 -10.06
N ILE A 100 -4.58 -0.26 -10.08
CA ILE A 100 -5.22 -1.50 -9.63
C ILE A 100 -4.76 -2.68 -10.50
N ASP A 101 -4.71 -2.48 -11.82
CA ASP A 101 -4.27 -3.52 -12.74
C ASP A 101 -2.79 -3.85 -12.56
N ALA A 102 -1.93 -2.84 -12.34
CA ALA A 102 -0.51 -3.03 -12.07
C ALA A 102 -0.29 -3.84 -10.78
N SER A 103 -0.97 -3.46 -9.69
CA SER A 103 -0.81 -4.07 -8.36
C SER A 103 -1.38 -5.49 -8.27
N ARG A 104 -2.13 -5.93 -9.27
CA ARG A 104 -2.73 -7.28 -9.37
C ARG A 104 -2.27 -8.04 -10.60
N SER A 105 -1.26 -7.52 -11.29
CA SER A 105 -0.80 -8.05 -12.56
C SER A 105 -0.09 -9.39 -12.38
N LYS A 106 -0.10 -10.21 -13.44
CA LYS A 106 0.68 -11.47 -13.45
C LYS A 106 2.18 -11.17 -13.41
N GLU A 107 2.58 -10.04 -13.97
CA GLU A 107 3.92 -9.50 -13.97
C GLU A 107 4.39 -9.19 -12.54
N LEU A 108 3.60 -8.48 -11.73
CA LEU A 108 3.94 -8.25 -10.33
C LEU A 108 4.00 -9.57 -9.56
N LYS A 109 3.08 -10.49 -9.82
CA LYS A 109 3.11 -11.82 -9.20
C LYS A 109 4.40 -12.60 -9.50
N LYS A 110 4.97 -12.42 -10.69
CA LYS A 110 6.27 -13.02 -11.03
C LYS A 110 7.42 -12.38 -10.25
N ILE A 111 7.38 -11.07 -10.03
CA ILE A 111 8.37 -10.38 -9.18
C ILE A 111 8.28 -10.92 -7.75
N GLU A 112 7.08 -11.02 -7.17
CA GLU A 112 6.88 -11.61 -5.84
C GLU A 112 7.46 -13.03 -5.75
N GLN A 113 7.20 -13.88 -6.75
CA GLN A 113 7.69 -15.25 -6.78
C GLN A 113 9.21 -15.34 -6.95
N LYS A 114 9.80 -14.45 -7.77
CA LYS A 114 11.24 -14.37 -8.02
C LYS A 114 12.02 -14.03 -6.75
N TYR A 115 11.44 -13.20 -5.88
CA TYR A 115 12.05 -12.73 -4.64
C TYR A 115 11.40 -13.29 -3.37
N ALA A 116 10.56 -14.32 -3.50
CA ALA A 116 10.03 -15.05 -2.37
C ALA A 116 11.17 -15.85 -1.72
N TYR A 117 11.42 -15.59 -0.45
CA TYR A 117 12.34 -16.37 0.39
C TYR A 117 11.64 -17.57 1.02
#